data_AF-A0A660ZTN7-F1
#
_entry.id   AF-A0A660ZTN7-F1
#
_cell.length_a   1.000
_cell.length_b   1.000
_cell.length_c   1.000
_cell.angle_alpha   90.00
_cell.angle_beta   90.00
_cell.angle_gamma   90.00
#
_symmetry.space_group_name_H-M   'P 1'
#
loop_
_entity.id
_entity.type
_entity.pdbx_description
1 polymer ?
#
loop_
_entity_poly.entity_id
_entity_poly.type
_entity_poly.pdbx_seq_one_letter_code
_entity_poly.pdbx_strand_id
1 'polypeptide(L)'
;MARLTCAARSPAPIRELPLLVRSRASSHEGTHLQSVLRSATGAPRRFGFRRIKTELLSGLTVAMALVPEAIAFAFVAGLAPSSGLYAAFIVGLITAMFGGRPGMISGATGALAVVMVSLVANHGPEYLFATVVMMGLLQLLAGFFHLGKFIRL
;
A
#
# COMPACT_ATOMS: atom_id res chain seq x y z
N MET A 1 8.25 -27.00 -19.06
CA MET A 1 7.48 -28.26 -18.95
C MET A 1 6.47 -28.18 -17.80
N ALA A 2 5.29 -27.64 -18.07
CA ALA A 2 4.01 -27.99 -17.43
C ALA A 2 2.95 -27.62 -18.49
N ARG A 3 2.26 -28.64 -18.99
CA ARG A 3 1.49 -28.64 -20.24
C ARG A 3 0.11 -28.00 -20.09
N LEU A 4 -0.38 -27.52 -21.24
CA LEU A 4 -1.78 -27.33 -21.62
C LEU A 4 -2.77 -28.30 -20.95
N THR A 5 -3.86 -27.74 -20.42
CA THR A 5 -5.22 -28.30 -20.53
C THR A 5 -6.18 -27.18 -20.94
N CYS A 6 -5.97 -26.70 -22.16
CA CYS A 6 -7.03 -26.18 -23.01
C CYS A 6 -7.49 -27.35 -23.89
N ALA A 7 -8.76 -27.77 -23.73
CA ALA A 7 -9.59 -28.62 -24.61
C ALA A 7 -10.53 -29.49 -23.74
N ALA A 8 -11.80 -29.75 -24.03
CA ALA A 8 -12.74 -29.31 -25.04
C ALA A 8 -14.03 -30.14 -24.81
N ARG A 9 -15.21 -29.53 -24.82
CA ARG A 9 -16.51 -30.09 -25.27
C ARG A 9 -17.59 -29.03 -24.98
N SER A 10 -18.52 -28.60 -25.83
CA SER A 10 -18.90 -28.73 -27.25
C SER A 10 -20.06 -27.70 -27.40
N PRO A 11 -20.40 -27.18 -28.60
CA PRO A 11 -21.24 -26.00 -28.74
C PRO A 11 -22.72 -26.37 -28.53
N ALA A 12 -23.38 -25.69 -27.59
CA ALA A 12 -24.83 -25.76 -27.40
C ALA A 12 -25.44 -24.37 -27.73
N PRO A 13 -26.62 -24.35 -28.37
CA PRO A 13 -27.15 -23.21 -29.12
C PRO A 13 -27.39 -21.95 -28.28
N ILE A 14 -26.92 -20.82 -28.81
CA ILE A 14 -27.04 -19.45 -28.25
C ILE A 14 -28.49 -18.94 -28.41
N ARG A 15 -29.47 -19.52 -27.69
CA ARG A 15 -30.83 -18.93 -27.71
C ARG A 15 -31.67 -19.00 -26.42
N GLU A 16 -31.22 -19.62 -25.33
CA GLU A 16 -32.05 -19.75 -24.11
C GLU A 16 -31.26 -19.55 -22.79
N LEU A 17 -30.12 -18.86 -22.80
CA LEU A 17 -29.25 -18.73 -21.61
C LEU A 17 -29.19 -17.35 -20.88
N PRO A 18 -30.25 -16.52 -20.78
CA PRO A 18 -30.19 -15.35 -19.89
C PRO A 18 -30.90 -15.52 -18.53
N LEU A 19 -31.64 -16.62 -18.26
CA LEU A 19 -32.38 -16.76 -16.99
C LEU A 19 -31.78 -17.72 -15.94
N LEU A 20 -31.08 -18.78 -16.35
CA LEU A 20 -30.60 -19.80 -15.41
C LEU A 20 -29.26 -19.43 -14.73
N VAL A 21 -28.47 -18.55 -15.35
CA VAL A 21 -27.27 -17.96 -14.73
C VAL A 21 -27.63 -16.88 -13.70
N ARG A 22 -28.79 -16.23 -13.85
CA ARG A 22 -29.23 -15.18 -12.92
C ARG A 22 -29.63 -15.73 -11.55
N SER A 23 -30.13 -16.98 -11.50
CA SER A 23 -30.46 -17.66 -10.24
C SER A 23 -29.22 -18.13 -9.46
N ARG A 24 -28.11 -18.48 -10.13
CA ARG A 24 -26.84 -18.79 -9.44
C ARG A 24 -25.99 -17.57 -9.11
N ALA A 25 -26.12 -16.47 -9.87
CA ALA A 25 -25.44 -15.21 -9.55
C ALA A 25 -25.94 -14.59 -8.23
N SER A 26 -27.23 -14.74 -7.90
CA SER A 26 -27.79 -14.20 -6.66
C SER A 26 -27.29 -14.88 -5.37
N SER A 27 -26.71 -16.08 -5.46
CA SER A 27 -26.22 -16.83 -4.28
C SER A 27 -24.74 -16.55 -3.97
N HIS A 28 -23.96 -16.12 -4.97
CA HIS A 28 -22.52 -15.86 -4.83
C HIS A 28 -22.16 -14.38 -4.71
N GLU A 29 -23.09 -13.47 -5.04
CA GLU A 29 -22.89 -12.01 -4.99
C GLU A 29 -23.18 -11.41 -3.59
N GLY A 30 -24.03 -12.08 -2.80
CA GLY A 30 -24.37 -11.66 -1.43
C GLY A 30 -23.20 -11.77 -0.43
N THR A 31 -22.29 -12.72 -0.62
CA THR A 31 -21.07 -12.89 0.19
C THR A 31 -19.99 -11.86 -0.14
N HIS A 32 -19.92 -11.43 -1.41
CA HIS A 32 -18.98 -10.41 -1.87
C HIS A 32 -19.42 -8.99 -1.47
N LEU A 33 -20.72 -8.71 -1.47
CA LEU A 33 -21.23 -7.45 -0.93
C LEU A 33 -21.10 -7.39 0.59
N GLN A 34 -21.26 -8.49 1.32
CA GLN A 34 -21.03 -8.52 2.77
C GLN A 34 -19.55 -8.37 3.16
N SER A 35 -18.60 -8.89 2.37
CA SER A 35 -17.17 -8.69 2.61
C SER A 35 -16.75 -7.24 2.35
N VAL A 36 -17.29 -6.59 1.31
CA VAL A 36 -17.04 -5.17 1.00
C VAL A 36 -17.75 -4.24 2.01
N LEU A 37 -18.99 -4.51 2.40
CA LEU A 37 -19.70 -3.73 3.42
C LEU A 37 -19.06 -3.87 4.81
N ARG A 38 -18.52 -5.04 5.19
CA ARG A 38 -17.68 -5.21 6.40
C ARG A 38 -16.33 -4.51 6.33
N SER A 39 -15.80 -4.30 5.13
CA SER A 39 -14.58 -3.52 4.90
C SER A 39 -14.84 -2.01 5.02
N ALA A 40 -16.06 -1.57 4.70
CA ALA A 40 -16.52 -0.18 4.80
C ALA A 40 -16.99 0.19 6.21
N THR A 41 -17.58 -0.75 6.96
CA THR A 41 -17.97 -0.55 8.36
C THR A 41 -16.82 -0.96 9.29
N GLY A 42 -16.02 0.02 9.71
CA GLY A 42 -14.99 -0.15 10.73
C GLY A 42 -15.60 -0.64 12.05
N ALA A 43 -15.63 -1.96 12.23
CA ALA A 43 -16.16 -2.59 13.43
C ALA A 43 -15.39 -2.10 14.69
N PRO A 44 -16.09 -1.89 15.82
CA PRO A 44 -15.50 -1.39 17.05
C PRO A 44 -14.36 -2.31 17.52
N ARG A 45 -13.17 -1.73 17.66
CA ARG A 45 -11.94 -2.46 17.94
C ARG A 45 -11.89 -2.89 19.40
N ARG A 46 -12.43 -4.07 19.70
CA ARG A 46 -12.13 -4.73 20.98
C ARG A 46 -10.64 -5.11 21.02
N PHE A 47 -9.90 -4.50 21.94
CA PHE A 47 -8.55 -4.88 22.33
C PHE A 47 -8.59 -6.21 23.08
N GLY A 48 -8.54 -7.31 22.35
CA GLY A 48 -8.39 -8.65 22.91
C GLY A 48 -6.94 -9.12 22.83
N PHE A 49 -6.51 -9.98 23.77
CA PHE A 49 -5.16 -10.55 23.82
C PHE A 49 -4.72 -11.22 22.52
N ARG A 50 -5.65 -11.87 21.79
CA ARG A 50 -5.38 -12.45 20.46
C ARG A 50 -5.03 -11.40 19.41
N ARG A 51 -5.68 -10.23 19.45
CA ARG A 51 -5.45 -9.14 18.48
C ARG A 51 -4.10 -8.47 18.71
N ILE A 52 -3.71 -8.26 19.98
CA ILE A 52 -2.38 -7.72 20.32
C ILE A 52 -1.27 -8.60 19.73
N LYS A 53 -1.41 -9.93 19.84
CA LYS A 53 -0.49 -10.87 19.18
C LYS A 53 -0.48 -10.68 17.65
N THR A 54 -1.65 -10.61 17.01
CA THR A 54 -1.74 -10.41 15.56
C THR A 54 -1.10 -9.10 15.09
N GLU A 55 -1.37 -7.97 15.77
CA GLU A 55 -0.80 -6.67 15.42
C GLU A 55 0.72 -6.64 15.65
N LEU A 56 1.21 -7.29 16.71
CA LEU A 56 2.65 -7.41 16.98
C LEU A 56 3.36 -8.27 15.93
N LEU A 57 2.78 -9.43 15.58
CA LEU A 57 3.33 -10.29 14.53
C LEU A 57 3.32 -9.56 13.17
N SER A 58 2.24 -8.86 12.84
CA SER A 58 2.14 -8.08 11.60
C SER A 58 3.17 -6.95 11.57
N GLY A 59 3.33 -6.20 12.66
CA GLY A 59 4.32 -5.13 12.77
C GLY A 59 5.76 -5.65 12.64
N LEU A 60 6.06 -6.80 13.26
CA LEU A 60 7.38 -7.43 13.17
C LEU A 60 7.70 -7.89 11.73
N THR A 61 6.75 -8.51 11.05
CA THR A 61 6.95 -8.94 9.65
C THR A 61 7.19 -7.76 8.73
N VAL A 62 6.49 -6.65 8.97
CA VAL A 62 6.65 -5.41 8.20
C VAL A 62 8.00 -4.78 8.48
N ALA A 63 8.42 -4.68 9.75
CA ALA A 63 9.74 -4.16 10.11
C ALA A 63 10.87 -4.97 9.46
N MET A 64 10.80 -6.30 9.47
CA MET A 64 11.79 -7.17 8.83
C MET A 64 11.85 -6.98 7.31
N ALA A 65 10.71 -6.66 6.67
CA ALA A 65 10.65 -6.39 5.24
C ALA A 65 11.18 -4.99 4.86
N LEU A 66 10.93 -3.96 5.68
CA LEU A 66 11.34 -2.58 5.38
C LEU A 66 12.84 -2.32 5.53
N VAL A 67 13.52 -3.04 6.43
CA VAL A 67 14.97 -2.85 6.65
C VAL A 67 15.78 -3.05 5.36
N PRO A 68 15.69 -4.19 4.65
CA PRO A 68 16.42 -4.37 3.40
C PRO A 68 15.94 -3.41 2.29
N GLU A 69 14.67 -3.04 2.26
CA GLU A 69 14.11 -2.10 1.28
C GLU A 69 14.72 -0.70 1.42
N ALA A 70 14.78 -0.17 2.65
CA ALA A 70 15.35 1.15 2.92
C ALA A 70 16.85 1.21 2.60
N ILE A 71 17.59 0.13 2.90
CA ILE A 71 19.02 0.00 2.61
C ILE A 71 19.22 -0.03 1.08
N ALA A 72 18.44 -0.82 0.35
CA ALA A 72 18.55 -0.93 -1.10
C ALA A 72 18.27 0.41 -1.81
N PHE A 73 17.24 1.15 -1.39
CA PHE A 73 16.94 2.46 -1.97
C PHE A 73 18.01 3.52 -1.65
N ALA A 74 18.62 3.49 -0.46
CA ALA A 74 19.74 4.36 -0.14
C ALA A 74 20.96 4.08 -1.04
N PHE A 75 21.27 2.79 -1.26
CA PHE A 75 22.36 2.39 -2.16
C PHE A 75 22.13 2.84 -3.60
N VAL A 76 20.92 2.65 -4.13
CA VAL A 76 20.59 3.07 -5.50
C VAL A 76 20.71 4.59 -5.65
N ALA A 77 20.30 5.37 -4.64
CA ALA A 77 20.41 6.82 -4.64
C ALA A 77 21.84 7.36 -4.40
N GLY A 78 22.83 6.50 -4.16
CA GLY A 78 24.21 6.93 -3.87
C GLY A 78 24.38 7.59 -2.48
N LEU A 79 23.46 7.32 -1.55
CA LEU A 79 23.46 7.87 -0.19
C LEU A 79 24.01 6.85 0.82
N ALA A 80 24.42 7.33 2.00
CA ALA A 80 24.81 6.44 3.09
C ALA A 80 23.61 5.59 3.55
N PRO A 81 23.76 4.25 3.73
CA PRO A 81 22.65 3.39 4.18
C PRO A 81 22.04 3.79 5.52
N SER A 82 22.83 4.46 6.38
CA SER A 82 22.36 4.98 7.67
C SER A 82 21.25 6.03 7.51
N SER A 83 21.32 6.90 6.50
CA SER A 83 20.30 7.94 6.30
C SER A 83 18.96 7.35 5.84
N GLY A 84 18.99 6.32 5.01
CA GLY A 84 17.77 5.60 4.58
C GLY A 84 17.06 4.91 5.74
N LEU A 85 17.81 4.28 6.64
CA LEU A 85 17.25 3.62 7.82
C LEU A 85 16.65 4.63 8.81
N TYR A 86 17.33 5.76 9.05
CA TYR A 86 16.78 6.84 9.87
C TYR A 86 15.50 7.42 9.28
N ALA A 87 15.46 7.65 7.96
CA ALA A 87 14.27 8.14 7.28
C ALA A 87 13.09 7.18 7.42
N ALA A 88 13.29 5.89 7.15
CA ALA A 88 12.23 4.87 7.27
C ALA A 88 11.70 4.76 8.71
N PHE A 89 12.58 4.80 9.71
CA PHE A 89 12.18 4.75 11.11
C PHE A 89 11.35 5.98 11.54
N ILE A 90 11.80 7.18 11.18
CA ILE A 90 11.11 8.43 11.52
C ILE A 90 9.74 8.50 10.83
N VAL A 91 9.65 8.18 9.54
CA VAL A 91 8.39 8.17 8.79
C VAL A 91 7.41 7.13 9.35
N GLY A 92 7.91 5.94 9.71
CA GLY A 92 7.10 4.90 10.35
C GLY A 92 6.54 5.35 11.70
N LEU A 93 7.36 5.98 12.55
CA LEU A 93 6.94 6.49 13.86
C LEU A 93 5.92 7.62 13.74
N ILE A 94 6.19 8.61 12.89
CA ILE A 94 5.28 9.73 12.65
C ILE A 94 3.94 9.22 12.11
N THR A 95 3.94 8.30 11.14
CA THR A 95 2.70 7.77 10.58
C THR A 95 1.94 6.88 11.56
N ALA A 96 2.62 6.16 12.45
CA ALA A 96 1.95 5.39 13.49
C ALA A 96 1.21 6.30 14.50
N MET A 97 1.75 7.49 14.79
CA MET A 97 1.12 8.46 15.70
C MET A 97 0.04 9.31 15.02
N PHE A 98 0.29 9.80 13.80
CA PHE A 98 -0.57 10.77 13.11
C PHE A 98 -1.41 10.17 11.95
N GLY A 99 -1.27 8.87 11.67
CA GLY A 99 -1.93 8.20 10.54
C GLY A 99 -3.44 8.03 10.72
N GLY A 100 -4.22 8.35 9.68
CA GLY A 100 -5.69 8.38 9.75
C GLY A 100 -6.42 7.07 9.43
N ARG A 101 -5.78 6.12 8.75
CA ARG A 101 -6.42 4.83 8.39
C ARG A 101 -5.64 3.65 8.95
N PRO A 102 -6.27 2.83 9.79
CA PRO A 102 -5.54 1.80 10.50
C PRO A 102 -5.22 0.61 9.61
N GLY A 103 -4.00 0.09 9.76
CA GLY A 103 -3.46 -0.98 8.92
C GLY A 103 -2.75 -0.49 7.66
N MET A 104 -2.59 0.83 7.48
CA MET A 104 -1.71 1.37 6.44
C MET A 104 -0.26 1.39 6.94
N ILE A 105 0.63 0.89 6.09
CA ILE A 105 2.09 0.94 6.31
C ILE A 105 2.62 2.13 5.51
N SER A 106 3.42 2.97 6.15
CA SER A 106 4.15 4.06 5.48
C SER A 106 5.62 3.69 5.34
N GLY A 107 6.15 3.88 4.14
CA GLY A 107 7.52 3.52 3.78
C GLY A 107 7.99 4.24 2.52
N ALA A 108 9.27 4.05 2.19
CA ALA A 108 9.84 4.55 0.96
C ALA A 108 9.23 3.81 -0.24
N THR A 109 8.88 4.54 -1.30
CA THR A 109 8.37 3.93 -2.54
C THR A 109 9.47 3.91 -3.60
N GLY A 110 9.46 2.91 -4.48
CA GLY A 110 10.42 2.84 -5.59
C GLY A 110 10.40 4.09 -6.48
N ALA A 111 9.23 4.73 -6.65
CA ALA A 111 9.10 5.98 -7.41
C ALA A 111 9.92 7.13 -6.80
N LEU A 112 9.91 7.27 -5.47
CA LEU A 112 10.76 8.26 -4.79
C LEU A 112 12.24 7.96 -4.99
N ALA A 113 12.66 6.68 -4.93
CA ALA A 113 14.05 6.30 -5.14
C ALA A 113 14.57 6.76 -6.52
N VAL A 114 13.79 6.56 -7.59
CA VAL A 114 14.17 7.01 -8.94
C VAL A 114 14.35 8.53 -9.01
N VAL A 115 13.44 9.30 -8.42
CA VAL A 115 13.53 10.76 -8.39
C VAL A 115 14.75 11.23 -7.60
N MET A 116 15.04 10.57 -6.47
CA MET A 116 16.21 10.90 -5.64
C MET A 116 17.52 10.65 -6.38
N VAL A 117 17.64 9.56 -7.14
CA VAL A 117 18.82 9.28 -7.99
C VAL A 117 19.06 10.43 -8.96
N SER A 118 18.02 10.83 -9.69
CA SER A 118 18.12 11.93 -10.66
C SER A 118 18.44 13.27 -9.99
N LEU A 119 17.92 13.52 -8.79
CA LEU A 119 18.17 14.77 -8.06
C LEU A 119 19.62 14.86 -7.55
N VAL A 120 20.12 13.80 -6.92
CA VAL A 120 21.49 13.73 -6.39
C VAL A 120 22.51 13.85 -7.53
N ALA A 121 22.25 13.22 -8.68
CA ALA A 121 23.13 13.29 -9.83
C ALA A 121 23.30 14.71 -10.39
N ASN A 122 22.26 15.55 -10.31
CA ASN A 122 22.27 16.90 -10.90
C ASN A 122 22.67 18.00 -9.92
N HIS A 123 22.29 17.89 -8.64
CA HIS A 123 22.46 18.96 -7.65
C HIS A 123 23.30 18.57 -6.44
N GLY A 124 23.59 17.27 -6.24
CA GLY A 124 24.30 16.78 -5.07
C GLY A 124 23.39 16.43 -3.89
N PRO A 125 23.97 15.86 -2.81
CA PRO A 125 23.22 15.30 -1.68
C PRO A 125 22.64 16.36 -0.74
N GLU A 126 23.20 17.57 -0.63
CA GLU A 126 22.64 18.59 0.28
C GLU A 126 21.26 19.06 -0.18
N TYR A 127 21.03 19.14 -1.49
CA TYR A 127 19.75 19.55 -2.07
C TYR A 127 18.65 18.51 -1.88
N LEU A 128 19.01 17.25 -1.66
CA LEU A 128 18.04 16.21 -1.31
C LEU A 128 17.38 16.54 0.02
N PHE A 129 18.14 16.97 1.03
CA PHE A 129 17.59 17.33 2.32
C PHE A 129 16.64 18.53 2.21
N ALA A 130 17.03 19.57 1.47
CA ALA A 130 16.16 20.73 1.22
C ALA A 130 14.86 20.33 0.51
N THR A 131 14.95 19.43 -0.47
CA THR A 131 13.79 18.94 -1.23
C THR A 131 12.84 18.12 -0.37
N VAL A 132 13.35 17.26 0.52
CA VAL A 132 12.52 16.47 1.45
C VAL A 132 11.77 17.38 2.44
N VAL A 133 12.44 18.42 2.96
CA VAL A 133 11.79 19.40 3.84
C VAL A 133 10.68 20.16 3.09
N MET A 134 10.96 20.60 1.86
CA MET A 134 9.96 21.25 1.01
C MET A 134 8.79 20.32 0.66
N MET A 135 9.07 19.07 0.32
CA MET A 135 8.05 18.05 0.07
C MET A 135 7.15 17.84 1.29
N GLY A 136 7.73 17.75 2.49
CA GLY A 136 6.98 17.63 3.74
C GLY A 136 6.07 18.83 3.99
N LEU A 137 6.57 20.05 3.75
CA LEU A 137 5.76 21.27 3.87
C LEU A 137 4.60 21.29 2.87
N LEU A 138 4.87 20.95 1.61
CA LEU A 138 3.83 20.82 0.58
C LEU A 138 2.80 19.75 0.95
N GLN A 139 3.23 18.62 1.54
CA GLN A 139 2.33 17.57 2.00
C GLN A 139 1.44 18.01 3.17
N LEU A 140 1.97 18.81 4.10
CA LEU A 140 1.17 19.41 5.19
C LEU A 140 0.12 20.39 4.64
N LEU A 141 0.50 21.23 3.67
CA LEU A 141 -0.43 22.14 3.00
C LEU A 141 -1.52 21.37 2.25
N ALA A 142 -1.15 20.35 1.48
CA ALA A 142 -2.11 19.49 0.78
C ALA A 142 -3.08 18.78 1.74
N GLY A 143 -2.59 18.37 2.92
CA GLY A 143 -3.42 17.84 4.01
C GLY A 143 -4.38 18.87 4.58
N PHE A 144 -3.92 20.09 4.83
CA PHE A 144 -4.75 21.19 5.35
C PHE A 144 -5.88 21.57 4.39
N PHE A 145 -5.57 21.76 3.11
CA PHE A 145 -6.55 22.09 2.07
C PHE A 145 -7.44 20.90 1.64
N HIS A 146 -7.29 19.71 2.25
CA HIS A 146 -8.08 18.50 1.91
C HIS A 146 -8.01 18.09 0.43
N LEU A 147 -6.86 18.32 -0.24
CA LEU A 147 -6.69 17.97 -1.67
C LEU A 147 -6.78 16.46 -1.94
N GLY A 148 -6.72 15.62 -0.91
CA GLY A 148 -6.85 14.16 -1.04
C GLY A 148 -8.17 13.69 -1.69
N LYS A 149 -9.23 14.50 -1.70
CA LYS A 149 -10.48 14.16 -2.42
C LYS A 149 -10.35 14.26 -3.94
N PHE A 150 -9.44 15.09 -4.45
CA PHE A 150 -9.24 15.29 -5.90
C PHE A 150 -8.39 14.19 -6.54
N ILE A 151 -7.55 13.50 -5.76
CA ILE A 151 -6.72 12.38 -6.24
C ILE A 151 -7.54 11.14 -6.64
N ARG A 152 -8.81 11.04 -6.22
CA ARG A 152 -9.66 9.85 -6.40
C ARG A 152 -10.60 9.95 -7.62
N LEU A 153 -10.43 10.96 -8.48
CA LEU A 153 -11.15 11.10 -9.76
C LEU A 153 -10.29 10.56 -10.92
#